data_AF-A0A374VM26-F1
#
_entry.id   AF-A0A374VM26-F1
#
_cell.length_a   1.000
_cell.length_b   1.000
_cell.length_c   1.000
_cell.angle_alpha   90.00
_cell.angle_beta   90.00
_cell.angle_gamma   90.00
#
_symmetry.space_group_name_H-M   'P 1'
#
loop_
_entity.id
_entity.type
_entity.pdbx_description
1 polymer ?
#
loop_
_entity_poly.entity_id
_entity_poly.type
_entity_poly.pdbx_seq_one_letter_code
_entity_poly.pdbx_strand_id
1 'polypeptide(L)'
;MYTSYKYRYGIFIRLTLATGIRLGELLGLRWEDIDFGKRMLSIRRTINRLPKLDYNGMGNSTEIVIQEPKTKNSIRSIPLIPNIASELQQWKNVQQNDAMTAGVAYQDSGFLVTNPFGGYLEPRTFKDAYDEILKASGLGHYTFHALRHTFATRAMEQGMDAKTTSILLGHSSVSFTLDTYTHVLDSQKQEEMKVMEEFFTLPDMPQVQSYAIAVTPMANGFLLNPVDFEDMSIEANDLQYGIQCLQTAIAQKLATMYPPTPTPVNEIILQQGEFVVIVNL
;
A
#
# COMPACT_ATOMS: atom_id res chain seq x y z
N MET A 1 17.77 -7.94 13.99
CA MET A 1 18.13 -6.64 13.40
C MET A 1 19.33 -6.01 14.11
N TYR A 2 19.40 -5.97 15.46
CA TYR A 2 20.55 -5.41 16.19
C TYR A 2 21.91 -6.05 15.89
N THR A 3 21.98 -7.37 15.77
CA THR A 3 23.23 -8.09 15.47
C THR A 3 23.86 -7.60 14.16
N SER A 4 23.06 -7.33 13.13
CA SER A 4 23.60 -6.93 11.82
C SER A 4 24.27 -5.56 11.82
N TYR A 5 24.07 -4.71 12.84
CA TYR A 5 24.82 -3.44 12.95
C TYR A 5 26.27 -3.66 13.44
N LYS A 6 26.57 -4.81 14.05
CA LYS A 6 27.89 -5.14 14.57
C LYS A 6 28.80 -5.81 13.55
N TYR A 7 28.25 -6.23 12.42
CA TYR A 7 28.97 -6.99 11.39
C TYR A 7 29.10 -6.16 10.12
N ARG A 8 30.29 -6.23 9.51
CA ARG A 8 30.66 -5.48 8.31
C ARG A 8 29.59 -5.54 7.22
N TYR A 9 29.10 -6.74 6.89
CA TYR A 9 28.16 -6.96 5.78
C TYR A 9 26.68 -6.92 6.21
N GLY A 10 26.39 -6.59 7.47
CA GLY A 10 25.02 -6.66 7.98
C GLY A 10 24.06 -5.62 7.40
N ILE A 11 24.57 -4.51 6.85
CA ILE A 11 23.80 -3.57 6.02
C ILE A 11 23.11 -4.28 4.85
N PHE A 12 23.78 -5.24 4.22
CA PHE A 12 23.23 -5.93 3.06
C PHE A 12 22.12 -6.91 3.40
N ILE A 13 22.09 -7.42 4.64
CA ILE A 13 20.95 -8.17 5.16
C ILE A 13 19.74 -7.23 5.31
N ARG A 14 19.94 -6.04 5.87
CA ARG A 14 18.86 -5.05 6.06
C ARG A 14 18.35 -4.53 4.73
N LEU A 15 19.24 -4.27 3.77
CA LEU A 15 18.87 -3.92 2.40
C LEU A 15 17.99 -5.01 1.77
N THR A 16 18.39 -6.28 1.86
CA THR A 16 17.59 -7.39 1.31
C THR A 16 16.24 -7.55 2.03
N LEU A 17 16.19 -7.38 3.36
CA LEU A 17 14.93 -7.39 4.10
C LEU A 17 14.00 -6.23 3.73
N ALA A 18 14.55 -5.10 3.29
CA ALA A 18 13.78 -3.91 2.89
C ALA A 18 13.37 -3.91 1.42
N THR A 19 14.00 -4.73 0.56
CA THR A 19 13.83 -4.66 -0.90
C THR A 19 13.51 -5.99 -1.57
N GLY A 20 13.75 -7.11 -0.89
CA GLY A 20 13.52 -8.45 -1.42
C GLY A 20 14.43 -8.86 -2.58
N ILE A 21 15.56 -8.18 -2.81
CA ILE A 21 16.47 -8.51 -3.92
C ILE A 21 17.15 -9.87 -3.75
N ARG A 22 17.51 -10.52 -4.86
CA ARG A 22 18.22 -11.81 -4.85
C ARG A 22 19.69 -11.60 -4.49
N LEU A 23 20.36 -12.64 -3.95
CA LEU A 23 21.79 -12.57 -3.60
C LEU A 23 22.67 -12.13 -4.77
N GLY A 24 22.48 -12.73 -5.95
CA GLY A 24 23.26 -12.37 -7.13
C GLY A 24 23.01 -10.92 -7.58
N GLU A 25 21.77 -10.42 -7.46
CA GLU A 25 21.42 -9.03 -7.76
C GLU A 25 22.13 -8.08 -6.77
N LEU A 26 22.06 -8.38 -5.47
CA LEU A 26 22.75 -7.64 -4.41
C LEU A 26 24.25 -7.53 -4.67
N LEU A 27 24.92 -8.66 -4.94
CA LEU A 27 26.37 -8.68 -5.19
C LEU A 27 26.74 -8.00 -6.50
N GLY A 28 25.80 -7.90 -7.44
CA GLY A 28 25.98 -7.19 -8.71
C GLY A 28 25.86 -5.67 -8.60
N LEU A 29 25.29 -5.13 -7.53
CA LEU A 29 25.03 -3.70 -7.41
C LEU A 29 26.30 -2.87 -7.50
N ARG A 30 26.23 -1.74 -8.21
CA ARG A 30 27.26 -0.70 -8.27
C ARG A 30 26.74 0.61 -7.69
N TRP A 31 27.64 1.53 -7.35
CA TRP A 31 27.23 2.86 -6.86
C TRP A 31 26.38 3.66 -7.87
N GLU A 32 26.63 3.47 -9.18
CA GLU A 32 25.83 4.06 -10.27
C GLU A 32 24.38 3.57 -10.30
N ASP A 33 24.09 2.44 -9.65
CA ASP A 33 22.74 1.86 -9.63
C ASP A 33 21.83 2.55 -8.59
N ILE A 34 22.37 3.44 -7.74
CA ILE A 34 21.63 4.12 -6.69
C ILE A 34 21.51 5.61 -7.01
N ASP A 35 20.27 6.07 -7.21
CA ASP A 35 19.94 7.50 -7.23
C ASP A 35 19.52 7.92 -5.81
N PHE A 36 20.44 8.56 -5.07
CA PHE A 36 20.15 9.04 -3.72
C PHE A 36 19.19 10.23 -3.68
N GLY A 37 19.11 11.02 -4.74
CA GLY A 37 18.21 12.17 -4.82
C GLY A 37 16.75 11.71 -4.93
N LYS A 38 16.51 10.70 -5.78
CA LYS A 38 15.18 10.08 -5.93
C LYS A 38 14.94 8.92 -4.97
N ARG A 39 15.97 8.46 -4.25
CA ARG A 39 15.99 7.24 -3.42
C ARG A 39 15.51 6.02 -4.20
N MET A 40 16.14 5.77 -5.35
CA MET A 40 15.80 4.64 -6.22
C MET A 40 17.01 3.73 -6.41
N LEU A 41 16.82 2.43 -6.22
CA LEU A 41 17.79 1.38 -6.50
C LEU A 41 17.43 0.67 -7.81
N SER A 42 18.33 0.69 -8.78
CA SER A 42 18.16 0.01 -10.07
C SER A 42 18.81 -1.38 -10.06
N ILE A 43 18.05 -2.43 -10.37
CA ILE A 43 18.62 -3.77 -10.55
C ILE A 43 19.01 -3.95 -12.01
N ARG A 44 20.32 -3.97 -12.31
CA ARG A 44 20.83 -4.02 -13.69
C ARG A 44 21.69 -5.23 -14.02
N ARG A 45 22.09 -6.01 -13.02
CA ARG A 45 23.13 -7.04 -13.16
C ARG A 45 23.03 -8.04 -12.02
N THR A 46 23.58 -9.22 -12.25
CA THR A 46 23.64 -10.31 -11.27
C THR A 46 25.00 -10.98 -11.31
N ILE A 47 25.54 -11.30 -10.13
CA ILE A 47 26.74 -12.14 -9.98
C ILE A 47 26.29 -13.56 -9.65
N ASN A 48 26.65 -14.50 -10.52
CA ASN A 48 26.41 -15.93 -10.32
C ASN A 48 27.73 -16.69 -10.38
N ARG A 49 27.78 -17.85 -9.72
CA ARG A 49 28.85 -18.83 -9.90
C ARG A 49 28.31 -19.95 -10.79
N LEU A 50 28.84 -20.07 -12.01
CA LEU A 50 28.38 -21.04 -13.00
C LEU A 50 29.46 -22.10 -13.24
N PRO A 51 29.12 -23.35 -13.58
CA PRO A 51 30.09 -24.34 -14.04
C PRO A 51 30.87 -23.83 -15.24
N LYS A 52 32.19 -24.03 -15.27
CA LYS A 52 32.98 -23.84 -16.48
C LYS A 52 32.57 -24.91 -17.49
N LEU A 53 32.35 -24.49 -18.72
CA LEU A 53 32.13 -25.40 -19.83
C LEU A 53 33.50 -25.81 -20.37
N ASP A 54 33.88 -27.06 -20.11
CA ASP A 54 35.02 -27.70 -20.77
C ASP A 54 34.60 -28.09 -22.20
N TYR A 55 35.55 -28.46 -23.07
CA TYR A 55 35.26 -28.92 -24.45
C TYR A 55 34.20 -30.06 -24.53
N ASN A 56 33.99 -30.80 -23.44
CA ASN A 56 33.02 -31.89 -23.33
C ASN A 56 31.69 -31.48 -22.63
N GLY A 57 31.46 -30.19 -22.36
CA GLY A 57 30.19 -29.67 -21.84
C GLY A 57 29.95 -29.78 -20.33
N MET A 58 30.86 -30.39 -19.55
CA MET A 58 30.80 -30.40 -18.08
C MET A 58 32.21 -30.27 -17.51
N GLY A 59 32.56 -29.07 -17.03
CA GLY A 59 33.76 -28.87 -16.24
C GLY A 59 33.54 -29.06 -14.75
N ASN A 60 34.53 -29.64 -14.08
CA ASN A 60 34.56 -29.82 -12.61
C ASN A 60 34.88 -28.52 -11.86
N SER A 61 35.09 -27.42 -12.57
CA SER A 61 35.35 -26.10 -12.00
C SER A 61 34.21 -25.15 -12.30
N THR A 62 34.13 -24.06 -11.56
CA THR A 62 33.09 -23.05 -11.72
C THR A 62 33.73 -21.67 -11.71
N GLU A 63 33.13 -20.73 -12.40
CA GLU A 63 33.60 -19.35 -12.51
C GLU A 63 32.54 -18.35 -12.06
N ILE A 64 33.01 -17.17 -11.66
CA ILE A 64 32.14 -16.04 -11.37
C ILE A 64 31.78 -15.36 -12.68
N VAL A 65 30.49 -15.25 -12.92
CA VAL A 65 29.92 -14.65 -14.11
C VAL A 65 29.06 -13.47 -13.71
N ILE A 66 29.43 -12.29 -14.21
CA ILE A 66 28.64 -11.07 -14.10
C ILE A 66 27.78 -10.99 -15.36
N GLN A 67 26.47 -11.06 -15.19
CA GLN A 67 25.52 -11.06 -16.31
C GLN A 67 24.50 -9.96 -16.13
N GLU A 68 24.04 -9.42 -17.26
CA GLU A 68 22.77 -8.70 -17.28
C GLU A 68 21.62 -9.69 -16.95
N PRO A 69 20.56 -9.23 -16.29
CA PRO A 69 19.46 -10.09 -15.95
C PRO A 69 18.84 -10.73 -17.20
N LYS A 70 18.60 -12.04 -17.15
CA LYS A 70 18.15 -12.85 -18.29
C LYS A 70 16.78 -12.44 -18.88
N THR A 71 16.01 -11.57 -18.21
CA THR A 71 14.66 -11.17 -18.62
C THR A 71 14.43 -9.68 -18.40
N LYS A 72 13.63 -9.05 -19.28
CA LYS A 72 13.24 -7.63 -19.15
C LYS A 72 12.64 -7.29 -17.79
N ASN A 73 11.84 -8.19 -17.20
CA ASN A 73 11.20 -7.99 -15.89
C ASN A 73 12.19 -7.97 -14.70
N SER A 74 13.41 -8.45 -14.91
CA SER A 74 14.43 -8.44 -13.87
C SER A 74 15.11 -7.06 -13.74
N ILE A 75 15.04 -6.24 -14.80
CA ILE A 75 15.46 -4.84 -14.77
C ILE A 75 14.31 -4.03 -14.16
N ARG A 76 14.52 -3.57 -12.93
CA ARG A 76 13.50 -2.87 -12.15
C ARG A 76 14.14 -1.83 -11.25
N SER A 77 13.32 -0.85 -10.86
CA SER A 77 13.71 0.16 -9.88
C SER A 77 12.92 -0.06 -8.59
N ILE A 78 13.62 -0.06 -7.46
CA ILE A 78 13.05 -0.31 -6.13
C ILE A 78 13.22 0.99 -5.32
N PRO A 79 12.14 1.59 -4.81
CA PRO A 79 12.24 2.70 -3.88
C PRO A 79 12.99 2.30 -2.61
N LEU A 80 13.95 3.12 -2.19
CA LEU A 80 14.69 2.93 -0.95
C LEU A 80 14.03 3.71 0.18
N ILE A 81 13.80 3.02 1.30
CA ILE A 81 13.41 3.70 2.54
C ILE A 81 14.57 4.59 3.04
N PRO A 82 14.27 5.77 3.62
CA PRO A 82 15.29 6.76 3.97
C PRO A 82 16.40 6.23 4.89
N ASN A 83 16.06 5.37 5.84
CA ASN A 83 17.07 4.78 6.73
C ASN A 83 18.09 3.93 5.97
N ILE A 84 17.64 3.06 5.05
CA ILE A 84 18.55 2.22 4.25
C ILE A 84 19.41 3.07 3.31
N ALA A 85 18.86 4.13 2.71
CA ALA A 85 19.66 5.05 1.90
C ALA A 85 20.78 5.71 2.72
N SER A 86 20.48 6.12 3.95
CA SER A 86 21.46 6.72 4.87
C SER A 86 22.54 5.72 5.29
N GLU A 87 22.16 4.48 5.60
CA GLU A 87 23.12 3.43 5.94
C GLU A 87 24.01 3.02 4.74
N LEU A 88 23.50 3.07 3.51
CA LEU A 88 24.31 2.89 2.31
C LEU A 88 25.32 4.03 2.14
N GLN A 89 24.97 5.28 2.46
CA GLN A 89 25.95 6.37 2.46
C GLN A 89 27.05 6.14 3.51
N GLN A 90 26.70 5.62 4.69
CA GLN A 90 27.70 5.24 5.70
C GLN A 90 28.62 4.12 5.20
N TRP A 91 28.08 3.15 4.45
CA TRP A 91 28.89 2.11 3.82
C TRP A 91 29.94 2.68 2.85
N LYS A 92 29.63 3.78 2.16
CA LYS A 92 30.62 4.47 1.31
C LYS A 92 31.85 4.92 2.11
N ASN A 93 31.65 5.39 3.33
CA ASN A 93 32.76 5.77 4.22
C ASN A 93 33.59 4.56 4.65
N VAL A 94 32.95 3.39 4.86
CA VAL A 94 33.68 2.14 5.13
C VAL A 94 34.60 1.78 3.96
N GLN A 95 34.10 1.85 2.74
CA GLN A 95 34.91 1.60 1.54
C GLN A 95 36.04 2.61 1.34
N GLN A 96 35.81 3.89 1.69
CA GLN A 96 36.87 4.90 1.67
C GLN A 96 37.99 4.59 2.66
N ASN A 97 37.63 4.16 3.88
CA ASN A 97 38.61 3.72 4.88
C ASN A 97 39.37 2.47 4.42
N ASP A 98 38.67 1.52 3.80
CA ASP A 98 39.31 0.35 3.19
C ASP A 98 40.32 0.77 2.11
N ALA A 99 39.97 1.74 1.26
CA ALA A 99 40.86 2.28 0.23
C ALA A 99 42.11 2.94 0.83
N MET A 100 41.95 3.74 1.89
CA MET A 100 43.08 4.33 2.61
C MET A 100 43.98 3.26 3.23
N THR A 101 43.39 2.20 3.77
CA THR A 101 44.12 1.11 4.44
C THR A 101 44.86 0.21 3.46
N ALA A 102 44.21 -0.15 2.34
CA ALA A 102 44.79 -1.03 1.32
C ALA A 102 45.74 -0.30 0.36
N GLY A 103 45.65 1.03 0.25
CA GLY A 103 46.53 1.85 -0.57
C GLY A 103 46.55 1.38 -2.03
N VAL A 104 47.74 1.12 -2.55
CA VAL A 104 47.94 0.68 -3.96
C VAL A 104 47.32 -0.68 -4.27
N ALA A 105 47.01 -1.50 -3.26
CA ALA A 105 46.35 -2.79 -3.44
C ALA A 105 44.82 -2.65 -3.58
N TYR A 106 44.27 -1.45 -3.35
CA TYR A 106 42.83 -1.22 -3.48
C TYR A 106 42.42 -1.13 -4.95
N GLN A 107 41.37 -1.87 -5.30
CA GLN A 107 40.73 -1.84 -6.59
C GLN A 107 39.43 -1.03 -6.51
N ASP A 108 39.38 0.15 -7.14
CA ASP A 108 38.12 0.89 -7.29
C ASP A 108 37.26 0.26 -8.39
N SER A 109 36.55 -0.80 -8.01
CA SER A 109 35.73 -1.58 -8.94
C SER A 109 34.36 -0.96 -9.21
N GLY A 110 33.95 0.04 -8.41
CA GLY A 110 32.62 0.64 -8.42
C GLY A 110 31.50 -0.23 -7.84
N PHE A 111 31.79 -1.45 -7.36
CA PHE A 111 30.79 -2.31 -6.71
C PHE A 111 30.33 -1.75 -5.36
N LEU A 112 29.05 -1.94 -5.07
CA LEU A 112 28.46 -1.61 -3.78
C LEU A 112 28.92 -2.62 -2.72
N VAL A 113 28.88 -3.92 -3.02
CA VAL A 113 29.33 -4.98 -2.08
C VAL A 113 30.76 -5.38 -2.42
N THR A 114 31.71 -4.88 -1.63
CA THR A 114 33.14 -5.16 -1.86
C THR A 114 33.79 -5.87 -0.68
N ASN A 115 34.85 -6.60 -1.00
CA ASN A 115 35.84 -6.98 -0.01
C ASN A 115 36.68 -5.74 0.44
N PRO A 116 37.51 -5.86 1.48
CA PRO A 116 38.36 -4.74 1.95
C PRO A 116 39.42 -4.25 0.94
N PHE A 117 39.63 -4.95 -0.18
CA PHE A 117 40.49 -4.52 -1.28
C PHE A 117 39.71 -3.88 -2.43
N GLY A 118 38.41 -3.60 -2.25
CA GLY A 118 37.58 -2.91 -3.24
C GLY A 118 37.09 -3.79 -4.40
N GLY A 119 37.54 -5.05 -4.49
CA GLY A 119 37.03 -6.02 -5.45
C GLY A 119 35.62 -6.52 -5.10
N TYR A 120 34.93 -7.12 -6.07
CA TYR A 120 33.62 -7.73 -5.84
C TYR A 120 33.72 -8.83 -4.78
N LEU A 121 32.63 -9.03 -4.04
CA LEU A 121 32.55 -10.09 -3.04
C LEU A 121 31.93 -11.36 -3.64
N GLU A 122 32.61 -12.49 -3.48
CA GLU A 122 32.09 -13.76 -3.98
C GLU A 122 30.86 -14.24 -3.20
N PRO A 123 29.89 -14.89 -3.86
CA PRO A 123 28.69 -15.41 -3.20
C PRO A 123 28.96 -16.34 -2.03
N ARG A 124 30.03 -17.16 -2.10
CA ARG A 124 30.40 -18.06 -1.01
C ARG A 124 30.88 -17.28 0.20
N THR A 125 31.83 -16.36 0.01
CA THR A 125 32.37 -15.51 1.08
C THR A 125 31.28 -14.70 1.77
N PHE A 126 30.32 -14.17 1.00
CA PHE A 126 29.19 -13.45 1.58
C PHE A 126 28.26 -14.38 2.38
N LYS A 127 27.99 -15.59 1.89
CA LYS A 127 27.20 -16.59 2.63
C LYS A 127 27.86 -16.99 3.94
N ASP A 128 29.18 -17.21 3.93
CA ASP A 128 29.92 -17.53 5.15
C ASP A 128 29.78 -16.40 6.19
N ALA A 129 29.93 -15.14 5.75
CA ALA A 129 29.70 -13.98 6.63
C ALA A 129 28.25 -13.86 7.13
N TYR A 130 27.28 -14.25 6.31
CA TYR A 130 25.87 -14.28 6.68
C TYR A 130 25.59 -15.37 7.72
N ASP A 131 26.16 -16.56 7.57
CA ASP A 131 26.01 -17.66 8.53
C ASP A 131 26.59 -17.29 9.90
N GLU A 132 27.70 -16.54 9.96
CA GLU A 132 28.24 -16.00 11.21
C GLU A 132 27.26 -15.03 11.89
N ILE A 133 26.55 -14.21 11.12
CA ILE A 133 25.53 -13.30 11.65
C ILE A 133 24.32 -14.09 12.18
N LEU A 134 23.92 -15.17 11.50
CA LEU A 134 22.83 -16.04 11.96
C LEU A 134 23.17 -16.71 13.29
N LYS A 135 24.36 -17.34 13.38
CA LYS A 135 24.87 -17.96 14.61
C LYS A 135 24.91 -16.97 15.77
N ALA A 136 25.46 -15.78 15.53
CA ALA A 136 25.52 -14.73 16.54
C ALA A 136 24.16 -14.15 16.94
N SER A 137 23.13 -14.34 16.11
CA SER A 137 21.76 -13.97 16.42
C SER A 137 20.98 -15.07 17.15
N GLY A 138 21.59 -16.23 17.41
CA GLY A 138 20.91 -17.39 17.99
C GLY A 138 19.89 -18.03 17.05
N LEU A 139 20.00 -17.75 15.75
CA LEU A 139 19.10 -18.31 14.73
C LEU A 139 19.67 -19.61 14.18
N GLY A 140 18.78 -20.53 13.79
CA GLY A 140 19.14 -21.74 13.04
C GLY A 140 19.67 -21.43 11.64
N HIS A 141 19.91 -22.48 10.86
CA HIS A 141 20.34 -22.31 9.47
C HIS A 141 19.17 -21.84 8.60
N TYR A 142 19.31 -20.65 8.02
CA TYR A 142 18.39 -20.11 7.02
C TYR A 142 19.17 -19.74 5.78
N THR A 143 18.61 -20.01 4.60
CA THR A 143 19.24 -19.56 3.37
C THR A 143 19.11 -18.05 3.23
N PHE A 144 20.01 -17.40 2.48
CA PHE A 144 19.88 -15.97 2.19
C PHE A 144 18.57 -15.63 1.45
N HIS A 145 18.01 -16.59 0.71
CA HIS A 145 16.73 -16.44 0.01
C HIS A 145 15.55 -16.29 0.98
N ALA A 146 15.68 -16.78 2.22
CA ALA A 146 14.64 -16.61 3.25
C ALA A 146 14.34 -15.13 3.53
N LEU A 147 15.35 -14.25 3.47
CA LEU A 147 15.15 -12.80 3.67
C LEU A 147 14.20 -12.20 2.63
N ARG A 148 14.27 -12.68 1.39
CA ARG A 148 13.35 -12.27 0.32
C ARG A 148 11.94 -12.74 0.57
N HIS A 149 11.76 -13.98 1.03
CA HIS A 149 10.44 -14.46 1.45
C HIS A 149 9.90 -13.63 2.61
N THR A 150 10.75 -13.29 3.58
CA THR A 150 10.36 -12.41 4.69
C THR A 150 9.90 -11.05 4.20
N PHE A 151 10.62 -10.40 3.28
CA PHE A 151 10.18 -9.14 2.68
C PHE A 151 8.78 -9.27 2.06
N ALA A 152 8.58 -10.29 1.22
CA ALA A 152 7.31 -10.50 0.54
C ALA A 152 6.14 -10.74 1.51
N THR A 153 6.32 -11.64 2.48
CA THR A 153 5.32 -11.91 3.52
C THR A 153 4.99 -10.65 4.30
N ARG A 154 6.01 -9.91 4.79
CA ARG A 154 5.79 -8.68 5.55
C ARG A 154 5.14 -7.59 4.73
N ALA A 155 5.50 -7.45 3.45
CA ALA A 155 4.88 -6.47 2.56
C ALA A 155 3.38 -6.75 2.40
N MET A 156 3.01 -8.02 2.16
CA MET A 156 1.60 -8.40 2.03
C MET A 156 0.84 -8.29 3.36
N GLU A 157 1.44 -8.69 4.49
CA GLU A 157 0.85 -8.49 5.82
C GLU A 157 0.57 -7.01 6.12
N GLN A 158 1.34 -6.09 5.54
CA GLN A 158 1.16 -4.63 5.67
C GLN A 158 0.25 -4.03 4.59
N GLY A 159 -0.48 -4.85 3.83
CA GLY A 159 -1.45 -4.38 2.84
C GLY A 159 -0.89 -4.08 1.45
N MET A 160 0.38 -4.40 1.17
CA MET A 160 0.91 -4.23 -0.19
C MET A 160 0.27 -5.24 -1.14
N ASP A 161 -0.28 -4.75 -2.25
CA ASP A 161 -0.93 -5.61 -3.22
C ASP A 161 0.07 -6.58 -3.89
N ALA A 162 -0.44 -7.73 -4.32
CA ALA A 162 0.38 -8.80 -4.88
C ALA A 162 1.09 -8.41 -6.20
N LYS A 163 0.51 -7.50 -6.99
CA LYS A 163 1.10 -7.05 -8.25
C LYS A 163 2.29 -6.15 -7.97
N THR A 164 2.16 -5.16 -7.09
CA THR A 164 3.26 -4.30 -6.64
C THR A 164 4.38 -5.13 -6.01
N THR A 165 4.03 -6.05 -5.11
CA THR A 165 4.99 -6.96 -4.48
C THR A 165 5.75 -7.80 -5.53
N SER A 166 5.03 -8.37 -6.50
CA SER A 166 5.61 -9.15 -7.61
C SER A 166 6.57 -8.32 -8.48
N ILE A 167 6.22 -7.06 -8.77
CA ILE A 167 7.06 -6.12 -9.54
C ILE A 167 8.34 -5.81 -8.76
N LEU A 168 8.25 -5.47 -7.47
CA LEU A 168 9.42 -5.17 -6.62
C LEU A 168 10.34 -6.38 -6.47
N LEU A 169 9.77 -7.57 -6.42
CA LEU A 169 10.52 -8.83 -6.38
C LEU A 169 11.12 -9.19 -7.75
N GLY A 170 10.59 -8.69 -8.86
CA GLY A 170 10.99 -9.10 -10.21
C GLY A 170 10.63 -10.56 -10.47
N HIS A 171 9.40 -10.97 -10.15
CA HIS A 171 8.84 -12.25 -10.59
C HIS A 171 8.33 -12.15 -12.03
N SER A 172 8.49 -13.21 -12.81
CA SER A 172 7.98 -13.29 -14.19
C SER A 172 6.47 -13.43 -14.25
N SER A 173 5.85 -13.95 -13.19
CA SER A 173 4.40 -14.11 -13.04
C SER A 173 3.97 -13.70 -11.64
N VAL A 174 2.83 -13.01 -11.55
CA VAL A 174 2.16 -12.68 -10.28
C VAL A 174 1.68 -13.95 -9.58
N SER A 175 1.33 -15.01 -10.33
CA SER A 175 0.92 -16.32 -9.79
C SER A 175 1.93 -16.85 -8.79
N PHE A 176 3.23 -16.79 -9.11
CA PHE A 176 4.28 -17.26 -8.19
C PHE A 176 4.25 -16.55 -6.83
N THR A 177 3.89 -15.25 -6.82
CA THR A 177 3.72 -14.48 -5.59
C THR A 177 2.43 -14.91 -4.88
N LEU A 178 1.30 -14.98 -5.58
CA LEU A 178 0.01 -15.36 -5.02
C LEU A 178 0.01 -16.79 -4.45
N ASP A 179 0.57 -17.74 -5.18
CA ASP A 179 0.66 -19.16 -4.82
C ASP A 179 1.51 -19.39 -3.57
N THR A 180 2.47 -18.51 -3.31
CA THR A 180 3.33 -18.57 -2.11
C THR A 180 2.66 -17.93 -0.88
N TYR A 181 1.68 -17.05 -1.06
CA TYR A 181 1.16 -16.17 0.00
C TYR A 181 -0.37 -16.16 0.12
N THR A 182 -1.04 -17.19 -0.38
CA THR A 182 -2.50 -17.34 -0.42
C THR A 182 -3.18 -17.09 0.93
N HIS A 183 -2.57 -17.53 2.03
CA HIS A 183 -3.13 -17.33 3.37
C HIS A 183 -3.22 -15.86 3.82
N VAL A 184 -2.31 -14.99 3.35
CA VAL A 184 -2.33 -13.56 3.69
C VAL A 184 -3.46 -12.84 2.95
N LEU A 185 -3.85 -13.34 1.77
CA LEU A 185 -4.92 -12.76 0.96
C LEU A 185 -6.30 -13.01 1.57
N ASP A 186 -6.50 -14.11 2.30
CA ASP A 186 -7.83 -14.45 2.83
C ASP A 186 -8.28 -13.48 3.93
N SER A 187 -7.37 -13.00 4.79
CA SER A 187 -7.69 -11.95 5.75
C SER A 187 -7.87 -10.59 5.08
N GLN A 188 -7.09 -10.29 4.02
CA GLN A 188 -7.26 -9.05 3.24
C GLN A 188 -8.61 -8.99 2.52
N LYS A 189 -9.10 -10.11 1.98
CA LYS A 189 -10.43 -10.17 1.33
C LYS A 189 -11.55 -9.71 2.26
N GLN A 190 -11.50 -10.09 3.54
CA GLN A 190 -12.50 -9.66 4.51
C GLN A 190 -12.43 -8.16 4.76
N GLU A 191 -11.23 -7.59 4.84
CA GLU A 191 -11.04 -6.16 5.05
C GLU A 191 -11.44 -5.34 3.81
N GLU A 192 -11.10 -5.79 2.59
CA GLU A 192 -11.54 -5.14 1.36
C GLU A 192 -13.07 -5.18 1.20
N MET A 193 -13.72 -6.26 1.63
CA MET A 193 -15.18 -6.33 1.65
C MET A 193 -15.82 -5.36 2.64
N LYS A 194 -15.16 -5.00 3.75
CA LYS A 194 -15.63 -3.94 4.65
C LYS A 194 -15.53 -2.56 4.01
N VAL A 195 -14.47 -2.29 3.25
CA VAL A 195 -14.37 -1.04 2.48
C VAL A 195 -15.49 -0.96 1.44
N MET A 196 -15.85 -2.08 0.82
CA MET A 196 -17.04 -2.14 -0.05
C MET A 196 -18.33 -1.90 0.74
N GLU A 197 -18.48 -2.46 1.94
CA GLU A 197 -19.62 -2.20 2.84
C GLU A 197 -19.77 -0.71 3.16
N GLU A 198 -18.67 0.02 3.38
CA GLU A 198 -18.68 1.49 3.55
C GLU A 198 -19.20 2.23 2.31
N PHE A 199 -18.98 1.69 1.10
CA PHE A 199 -19.52 2.28 -0.13
C PHE A 199 -21.03 2.03 -0.30
N PHE A 200 -21.53 0.91 0.19
CA PHE A 200 -22.95 0.53 0.11
C PHE A 200 -23.77 0.93 1.34
N THR A 201 -23.12 1.39 2.41
CA THR A 201 -23.79 2.03 3.53
C THR A 201 -24.16 3.45 3.09
N LEU A 202 -25.43 3.58 2.67
CA LEU A 202 -26.06 4.89 2.51
C LEU A 202 -25.92 5.64 3.86
N PRO A 203 -25.63 6.95 3.87
CA PRO A 203 -25.66 7.72 5.10
C PRO A 203 -27.01 7.51 5.76
N ASP A 204 -27.02 7.26 7.08
CA ASP A 204 -28.21 7.01 7.88
C ASP A 204 -29.37 7.89 7.39
N MET A 205 -30.36 7.28 6.75
CA MET A 205 -31.60 7.96 6.40
C MET A 205 -32.17 8.48 7.73
N PRO A 206 -32.39 9.80 7.92
CA PRO A 206 -32.96 10.31 9.15
C PRO A 206 -34.31 9.62 9.38
N GLN A 207 -34.41 8.80 10.43
CA GLN A 207 -35.54 7.89 10.63
C GLN A 207 -36.86 8.56 11.04
N VAL A 208 -36.89 9.89 11.18
CA VAL A 208 -38.12 10.71 11.28
C VAL A 208 -37.75 12.11 10.78
N GLN A 209 -38.46 12.64 9.79
CA GLN A 209 -38.27 14.04 9.36
C GLN A 209 -39.52 14.86 9.65
N SER A 210 -39.33 15.98 10.36
CA SER A 210 -40.40 16.92 10.69
C SER A 210 -40.51 17.96 9.59
N TYR A 211 -41.68 18.06 8.94
CA TYR A 211 -41.95 19.03 7.88
C TYR A 211 -42.95 20.07 8.35
N ALA A 212 -42.76 21.30 7.89
CA ALA A 212 -43.65 22.41 8.20
C ALA A 212 -44.78 22.54 7.17
N ILE A 213 -45.99 22.81 7.66
CA ILE A 213 -47.17 23.11 6.87
C ILE A 213 -47.59 24.54 7.21
N ALA A 214 -47.57 25.43 6.22
CA ALA A 214 -48.19 26.73 6.32
C ALA A 214 -49.72 26.56 6.18
N VAL A 215 -50.47 27.06 7.15
CA VAL A 215 -51.93 26.94 7.19
C VAL A 215 -52.54 28.33 7.04
N THR A 216 -53.38 28.50 6.01
CA THR A 216 -54.12 29.73 5.74
C THR A 216 -55.60 29.51 6.09
N PRO A 217 -56.14 30.14 7.14
CA PRO A 217 -57.57 30.10 7.45
C PRO A 217 -58.40 30.74 6.32
N MET A 218 -59.50 30.08 5.94
CA MET A 218 -60.44 30.53 4.90
C MET A 218 -61.85 30.63 5.49
N ALA A 219 -62.78 31.27 4.77
CA ALA A 219 -64.16 31.47 5.23
C ALA A 219 -64.90 30.17 5.59
N ASN A 220 -64.56 29.04 4.94
CA ASN A 220 -65.21 27.75 5.13
C ASN A 220 -64.22 26.60 5.44
N GLY A 221 -63.00 26.90 5.90
CA GLY A 221 -62.00 25.86 6.16
C GLY A 221 -60.57 26.38 6.24
N PHE A 222 -59.62 25.55 5.83
CA PHE A 222 -58.18 25.79 5.88
C PHE A 222 -57.55 25.36 4.55
N LEU A 223 -56.61 26.16 4.04
CA LEU A 223 -55.66 25.75 3.01
C LEU A 223 -54.36 25.34 3.67
N LEU A 224 -53.89 24.12 3.40
CA LEU A 224 -52.66 23.55 3.95
C LEU A 224 -51.60 23.44 2.86
N ASN A 225 -50.50 24.16 3.04
CA ASN A 225 -49.37 24.24 2.11
C ASN A 225 -48.08 23.71 2.78
N PRO A 226 -47.70 22.44 2.56
CA PRO A 226 -46.39 21.93 2.96
C PRO A 226 -45.26 22.72 2.31
N VAL A 227 -44.40 23.30 3.13
CA VAL A 227 -43.35 24.25 2.69
C VAL A 227 -42.37 23.60 1.72
N ASP A 228 -41.99 22.36 1.98
CA ASP A 228 -40.98 21.64 1.19
C ASP A 228 -41.58 20.80 0.05
N PHE A 229 -42.89 20.92 -0.20
CA PHE A 229 -43.60 20.16 -1.22
C PHE A 229 -44.51 21.09 -2.05
N GLU A 230 -43.88 21.94 -2.86
CA GLU A 230 -44.52 23.05 -3.61
C GLU A 230 -45.72 22.65 -4.50
N ASP A 231 -45.82 21.38 -4.92
CA ASP A 231 -46.93 20.87 -5.74
C ASP A 231 -48.08 20.24 -4.93
N MET A 232 -48.08 20.40 -3.61
CA MET A 232 -49.04 19.76 -2.74
C MET A 232 -49.74 20.84 -1.93
N SER A 233 -51.03 21.01 -2.15
CA SER A 233 -51.89 21.88 -1.35
C SER A 233 -53.22 21.18 -1.14
N ILE A 234 -53.76 21.24 0.07
CA ILE A 234 -55.06 20.63 0.38
C ILE A 234 -55.95 21.68 1.05
N GLU A 235 -57.16 21.84 0.52
CA GLU A 235 -58.23 22.55 1.20
C GLU A 235 -59.06 21.57 2.03
N ALA A 236 -59.30 21.89 3.29
CA ALA A 236 -60.11 21.07 4.19
C ALA A 236 -60.97 21.93 5.11
N ASN A 237 -62.22 21.50 5.34
CA ASN A 237 -63.13 22.17 6.26
C ASN A 237 -62.78 21.92 7.73
N ASP A 238 -61.97 20.89 8.01
CA ASP A 238 -61.44 20.53 9.32
C ASP A 238 -59.91 20.40 9.25
N LEU A 239 -59.23 21.06 10.19
CA LEU A 239 -57.77 21.15 10.19
C LEU A 239 -57.10 19.79 10.45
N GLN A 240 -57.64 18.98 11.38
CA GLN A 240 -57.06 17.68 11.72
C GLN A 240 -57.19 16.70 10.55
N TYR A 241 -58.36 16.68 9.93
CA TYR A 241 -58.60 15.89 8.73
C TYR A 241 -57.68 16.31 7.58
N GLY A 242 -57.51 17.62 7.35
CA GLY A 242 -56.60 18.16 6.36
C GLY A 242 -55.14 17.74 6.59
N ILE A 243 -54.66 17.81 7.84
CA ILE A 243 -53.31 17.35 8.21
C ILE A 243 -53.15 15.86 7.92
N GLN A 244 -54.12 15.02 8.28
CA GLN A 244 -54.04 13.57 8.06
C GLN A 244 -54.00 13.20 6.57
N CYS A 245 -54.83 13.85 5.75
CA CYS A 245 -54.81 13.69 4.30
C CYS A 245 -53.46 14.08 3.72
N LEU A 246 -52.89 15.20 4.18
CA LEU A 246 -51.59 15.68 3.71
C LEU A 246 -50.45 14.75 4.12
N GLN A 247 -50.44 14.26 5.37
CA GLN A 247 -49.44 13.30 5.83
C GLN A 247 -49.44 12.02 4.99
N THR A 248 -50.63 11.52 4.65
CA THR A 248 -50.78 10.33 3.79
C THR A 248 -50.26 10.59 2.38
N ALA A 249 -50.58 11.77 1.81
CA ALA A 249 -50.12 12.16 0.48
C ALA A 249 -48.59 12.34 0.43
N ILE A 250 -47.99 12.95 1.46
CA ILE A 250 -46.54 13.14 1.53
C ILE A 250 -45.84 11.79 1.68
N ALA A 251 -46.35 10.89 2.55
CA ALA A 251 -45.81 9.55 2.71
C ALA A 251 -45.82 8.74 1.39
N GLN A 252 -46.88 8.86 0.58
CA GLN A 252 -46.95 8.24 -0.74
C GLN A 252 -45.91 8.83 -1.72
N LYS A 253 -45.69 10.15 -1.68
CA LYS A 253 -44.71 10.82 -2.55
C LYS A 253 -43.28 10.42 -2.16
N LEU A 254 -42.98 10.38 -0.86
CA LEU A 254 -41.69 9.93 -0.30
C LEU A 254 -41.37 8.45 -0.62
N ALA A 255 -42.36 7.62 -0.95
CA ALA A 255 -42.11 6.27 -1.44
C ALA A 255 -41.50 6.24 -2.86
N THR A 256 -41.53 7.37 -3.59
CA THR A 256 -41.10 7.46 -5.01
C THR A 256 -40.00 8.50 -5.26
N MET A 257 -39.55 9.24 -4.24
CA MET A 257 -38.51 10.25 -4.35
C MET A 257 -37.67 10.36 -3.07
N TYR A 258 -36.50 10.98 -3.17
CA TYR A 258 -35.70 11.30 -1.98
C TYR A 258 -36.37 12.44 -1.18
N PRO A 259 -36.44 12.35 0.16
CA PRO A 259 -37.03 13.40 0.97
C PRO A 259 -36.31 14.74 0.78
N PRO A 260 -37.03 15.86 0.56
CA PRO A 260 -36.42 17.17 0.56
C PRO A 260 -35.91 17.49 1.97
N THR A 261 -34.83 18.26 2.07
CA THR A 261 -34.33 18.75 3.36
C THR A 261 -35.37 19.70 3.97
N PRO A 262 -35.87 19.45 5.20
CA PRO A 262 -36.90 20.31 5.79
C PRO A 262 -36.42 21.76 5.98
N THR A 263 -37.22 22.72 5.53
CA THR A 263 -36.93 24.14 5.77
C THR A 263 -37.05 24.46 7.26
N PRO A 264 -36.02 25.04 7.90
CA PRO A 264 -36.07 25.42 9.31
C PRO A 264 -37.22 26.38 9.61
N VAL A 265 -37.95 26.18 10.71
CA VAL A 265 -39.17 26.96 11.03
C VAL A 265 -38.90 28.47 11.12
N ASN A 266 -37.70 28.86 11.55
CA ASN A 266 -37.26 30.26 11.62
C ASN A 266 -36.98 30.91 10.25
N GLU A 267 -36.94 30.13 9.17
CA GLU A 267 -36.73 30.59 7.79
C GLU A 267 -38.04 30.65 6.99
N ILE A 268 -39.16 30.17 7.56
CA ILE A 268 -40.47 30.17 6.92
C ILE A 268 -41.11 31.57 7.01
N ILE A 269 -41.39 32.16 5.85
CA ILE A 269 -42.06 33.46 5.74
C ILE A 269 -43.57 33.21 5.58
N LEU A 270 -44.35 33.68 6.56
CA LEU A 270 -45.81 33.55 6.57
C LEU A 270 -46.50 34.84 6.17
N GLN A 271 -47.63 34.74 5.48
CA GLN A 271 -48.51 35.87 5.19
C GLN A 271 -49.38 36.23 6.40
N GLN A 272 -50.00 37.42 6.36
CA GLN A 272 -50.79 37.93 7.47
C GLN A 272 -52.02 37.05 7.74
N GLY A 273 -52.04 36.39 8.90
CA GLY A 273 -53.12 35.48 9.32
C GLY A 273 -52.80 33.99 9.16
N GLU A 274 -51.62 33.65 8.62
CA GLU A 274 -51.15 32.26 8.53
C GLU A 274 -50.43 31.80 9.80
N PHE A 275 -50.43 30.49 10.04
CA PHE A 275 -49.65 29.85 11.10
C PHE A 275 -49.02 28.55 10.61
N VAL A 276 -47.99 28.07 11.31
CA VAL A 276 -47.26 26.83 10.95
C VAL A 276 -47.66 25.68 11.87
N VAL A 277 -47.84 24.51 11.27
CA VAL A 277 -47.95 23.23 11.97
C VAL A 277 -46.78 22.35 11.56
N ILE A 278 -46.14 21.70 12.53
CA ILE A 278 -45.07 20.73 12.27
C ILE A 278 -45.67 19.33 12.30
N VAL A 279 -45.42 18.57 11.24
CA VAL A 279 -45.81 17.15 11.16
C VAL A 279 -44.57 16.28 11.12
N ASN A 280 -44.59 15.20 11.90
CA ASN A 280 -43.57 14.17 11.85
C ASN A 280 -43.99 13.12 10.83
N LEU A 281 -43.07 12.76 9.95
CA LEU A 281 -43.22 11.76 8.90
C LEU A 281 -42.14 10.69 9.01
#